data_AF-A0A962ZVF6-F1
#
_entry.id   AF-A0A962ZVF6-F1
#
_cell.length_a   1.000
_cell.length_b   1.000
_cell.length_c   1.000
_cell.angle_alpha   90.00
_cell.angle_beta   90.00
_cell.angle_gamma   90.00
#
_symmetry.space_group_name_H-M   'P 1'
#
loop_
_entity.id
_entity.type
_entity.pdbx_description
1 polymer ?
#
loop_
_entity_poly.entity_id
_entity_poly.type
_entity_poly.pdbx_seq_one_letter_code
_entity_poly.pdbx_strand_id
1 'polypeptide(L)'
;VQLMTLHASKGLEFPHVYMIGVEENLLPHRVSVEEDNIAEERRLAYVGITRAQQSLTMTMALKRRQFGETINCEASRFIAELPQDDLQWQGGGADTTEANEERGQETLAGLKDLFA
;
A
#
# COMPACT_ATOMS: atom_id res chain seq x y z
N VAL A 1 13.71 6.99 8.35
CA VAL A 1 12.63 6.75 7.35
C VAL A 1 13.17 7.12 5.98
N GLN A 2 13.03 6.25 4.97
CA GLN A 2 13.48 6.52 3.60
C GLN A 2 12.26 6.60 2.68
N LEU A 3 12.11 7.69 1.93
CA LEU A 3 11.06 7.86 0.92
C LEU A 3 11.70 7.80 -0.46
N MET A 4 11.16 6.96 -1.33
CA MET A 4 11.65 6.79 -2.69
C MET A 4 10.54 6.26 -3.60
N THR A 5 10.75 6.34 -4.91
CA THR A 5 9.88 5.70 -5.89
C THR A 5 10.11 4.18 -5.92
N LEU A 6 9.12 3.41 -6.41
CA LEU A 6 9.30 1.95 -6.59
C LEU A 6 10.52 1.62 -7.45
N HIS A 7 10.75 2.39 -8.53
CA HIS A 7 11.92 2.23 -9.39
C HIS A 7 13.25 2.39 -8.64
N ALA A 8 13.34 3.40 -7.77
CA ALA A 8 14.54 3.66 -6.98
C ALA A 8 14.81 2.60 -5.90
N SER A 9 13.80 1.81 -5.53
CA SER A 9 13.93 0.75 -4.52
C SER A 9 14.63 -0.52 -5.03
N LYS A 10 14.84 -0.64 -6.34
CA LYS A 10 15.40 -1.85 -6.97
C LYS A 10 16.78 -2.18 -6.38
N GLY A 11 16.91 -3.41 -5.87
CA GLY A 11 18.15 -3.91 -5.27
C GLY A 11 18.37 -3.51 -3.81
N LEU A 12 17.43 -2.78 -3.21
CA LEU A 12 17.43 -2.45 -1.77
C LEU A 12 16.47 -3.39 -1.02
N GLU A 13 16.63 -3.52 0.29
CA GLU A 13 15.72 -4.27 1.15
C GLU A 13 15.56 -3.55 2.48
N PHE A 14 14.38 -3.68 3.09
CA PHE A 14 14.02 -3.00 4.32
C PHE A 14 13.24 -3.94 5.25
N PRO A 15 13.44 -3.87 6.58
CA PRO A 15 12.64 -4.64 7.53
C PRO A 15 11.14 -4.41 7.35
N HIS A 16 10.73 -3.15 7.20
CA HIS A 16 9.35 -2.74 7.04
C HIS A 16 9.19 -1.84 5.82
N VAL A 17 8.21 -2.13 4.97
CA VAL A 17 7.92 -1.35 3.75
C VAL A 17 6.48 -0.88 3.77
N TYR A 18 6.29 0.39 3.42
CA TYR A 18 4.98 0.99 3.18
C TYR A 18 4.87 1.33 1.69
N MET A 19 4.05 0.57 0.97
CA MET A 19 3.66 0.90 -0.40
C MET A 19 2.43 1.79 -0.35
N ILE A 20 2.60 3.05 -0.70
CA ILE A 20 1.56 4.06 -0.62
C ILE A 20 0.86 4.27 -1.97
N GLY A 21 -0.46 4.48 -1.94
CA GLY A 21 -1.23 4.76 -3.15
C GLY A 21 -1.34 3.56 -4.08
N VAL A 22 -1.59 2.37 -3.53
CA VAL A 22 -1.83 1.14 -4.29
C VAL A 22 -3.26 1.16 -4.85
N GLU A 23 -3.45 2.04 -5.82
CA GLU A 23 -4.73 2.45 -6.41
C GLU A 23 -4.73 2.22 -7.93
N GLU A 24 -5.89 1.92 -8.52
CA GLU A 24 -6.02 1.94 -9.98
C GLU A 24 -5.63 3.30 -10.56
N ASN A 25 -4.99 3.26 -11.73
CA ASN A 25 -4.43 4.42 -12.44
C ASN A 25 -3.23 5.10 -11.76
N LEU A 26 -2.84 4.70 -10.54
CA LEU A 26 -1.60 5.11 -9.88
C LEU A 26 -0.57 3.97 -9.85
N LEU A 27 -1.01 2.77 -9.48
CA LEU A 27 -0.28 1.51 -9.58
C LEU A 27 -1.30 0.39 -9.87
N PRO A 28 -1.54 -0.01 -11.13
CA PRO A 28 -0.78 0.37 -12.33
C PRO A 28 -0.96 1.83 -12.74
N HIS A 29 0.10 2.46 -13.24
CA HIS A 29 0.01 3.82 -13.78
C HIS A 29 -0.94 3.90 -14.98
N ARG A 30 -1.77 4.94 -15.04
CA ARG A 30 -2.82 5.14 -16.07
C ARG A 30 -2.34 4.89 -17.50
N VAL A 31 -1.17 5.41 -17.86
CA VAL A 31 -0.60 5.25 -19.22
C VAL A 31 -0.40 3.77 -19.55
N SER A 32 0.14 2.99 -18.62
CA SER A 32 0.34 1.55 -18.80
C SER A 32 -0.98 0.79 -18.90
N VAL A 33 -2.06 1.30 -18.29
CA VAL A 33 -3.41 0.75 -18.47
C VAL A 33 -3.94 1.04 -19.88
N GLU A 34 -3.79 2.28 -20.35
CA GLU A 34 -4.24 2.72 -21.68
C GLU A 34 -3.48 2.03 -22.82
N GLU A 35 -2.19 1.75 -22.62
CA GLU A 35 -1.32 1.05 -23.58
C GLU A 35 -1.36 -0.48 -23.45
N ASP A 36 -2.22 -1.04 -22.59
CA ASP A 36 -2.30 -2.48 -22.28
C ASP A 36 -0.94 -3.11 -21.86
N ASN A 37 -0.09 -2.31 -21.22
CA ASN A 37 1.22 -2.71 -20.72
C ASN A 37 1.21 -2.99 -19.20
N ILE A 38 0.16 -3.65 -18.72
CA ILE A 38 -0.02 -3.99 -17.30
C ILE A 38 1.10 -4.90 -16.78
N ALA A 39 1.71 -5.71 -17.65
CA ALA A 39 2.75 -6.65 -17.27
C ALA A 39 3.99 -5.97 -16.67
N GLU A 40 4.36 -4.78 -17.15
CA GLU A 40 5.49 -4.02 -16.58
C GLU A 40 5.16 -3.44 -15.21
N GLU A 41 3.97 -2.86 -15.04
CA GLU A 41 3.50 -2.36 -13.75
C GLU A 41 3.36 -3.48 -12.71
N ARG A 42 2.94 -4.68 -13.14
CA ARG A 42 2.90 -5.86 -12.26
C ARG A 42 4.30 -6.24 -11.79
N ARG A 43 5.31 -6.20 -12.68
CA ARG A 43 6.72 -6.40 -12.29
C ARG A 43 7.16 -5.32 -11.29
N LEU A 44 6.75 -4.07 -11.48
CA LEU A 44 7.07 -2.98 -10.57
C LEU A 44 6.44 -3.19 -9.18
N ALA A 45 5.17 -3.62 -9.12
CA ALA A 45 4.49 -3.99 -7.88
C ALA A 45 5.21 -5.15 -7.18
N TYR A 46 5.57 -6.20 -7.91
CA TYR A 46 6.37 -7.33 -7.38
C TYR A 46 7.71 -6.88 -6.81
N VAL A 47 8.42 -5.97 -7.48
CA VAL A 47 9.66 -5.39 -6.94
C VAL A 47 9.39 -4.72 -5.61
N GLY A 48 8.36 -3.88 -5.52
CA GLY A 48 7.94 -3.22 -4.28
C GLY A 48 7.66 -4.19 -3.12
N ILE A 49 6.85 -5.21 -3.40
CA ILE A 49 6.49 -6.25 -2.41
C ILE A 49 7.74 -6.94 -1.87
N THR A 50 8.64 -7.35 -2.77
CA THR A 50 9.87 -8.08 -2.41
C THR A 50 10.96 -7.21 -1.78
N ARG A 51 10.73 -5.89 -1.58
CA ARG A 51 11.66 -5.07 -0.78
C ARG A 51 11.45 -5.27 0.72
N ALA A 52 10.30 -5.81 1.14
CA ALA A 52 9.97 -6.04 2.55
C ALA A 52 10.56 -7.35 3.05
N GLN A 53 11.27 -7.31 4.18
CA GLN A 53 11.83 -8.50 4.82
C GLN A 53 10.94 -9.06 5.94
N GLN A 54 10.24 -8.19 6.67
CA GLN A 54 9.42 -8.60 7.83
C GLN A 54 7.95 -8.20 7.67
N SER A 55 7.67 -6.96 7.29
CA SER A 55 6.29 -6.53 7.06
C SER A 55 6.14 -5.60 5.85
N LEU A 56 5.02 -5.79 5.14
CA LEU A 56 4.58 -4.96 4.05
C LEU A 56 3.21 -4.39 4.39
N THR A 57 3.09 -3.07 4.37
CA THR A 57 1.80 -2.37 4.48
C THR A 57 1.50 -1.69 3.15
N MET A 58 0.32 -1.95 2.61
CA MET A 58 -0.19 -1.32 1.39
C MET A 58 -1.32 -0.37 1.76
N THR A 59 -1.27 0.87 1.27
CA THR A 59 -2.33 1.85 1.55
C THR A 59 -2.96 2.38 0.27
N MET A 60 -4.26 2.69 0.37
CA MET A 60 -5.04 3.35 -0.68
C MET A 60 -5.87 4.48 -0.05
N ALA A 61 -6.10 5.56 -0.79
CA ALA A 61 -7.05 6.58 -0.44
C ALA A 61 -8.43 6.25 -1.03
N LEU A 62 -9.52 6.72 -0.41
CA LEU A 62 -10.86 6.73 -1.04
C LEU A 62 -11.03 7.90 -2.00
N LYS A 63 -10.36 9.02 -1.68
CA LYS A 63 -10.33 10.24 -2.49
C LYS A 63 -8.93 10.81 -2.49
N ARG A 64 -8.43 11.22 -3.65
CA ARG A 64 -7.11 11.82 -3.82
C ARG A 64 -7.22 13.16 -4.50
N ARG A 65 -6.47 14.15 -4.00
CA ARG A 65 -6.32 15.43 -4.70
C ARG A 65 -5.11 15.36 -5.62
N GLN A 66 -5.30 15.52 -6.92
CA GLN A 66 -4.25 15.46 -7.92
C GLN A 66 -4.48 16.54 -8.97
N PHE A 67 -3.43 17.29 -9.31
CA PHE A 67 -3.48 18.41 -10.26
C PHE A 67 -4.61 19.42 -10.01
N GLY A 68 -4.97 19.64 -8.73
CA GLY A 68 -6.01 20.58 -8.33
C GLY A 68 -7.41 19.96 -8.22
N GLU A 69 -7.64 18.79 -8.81
CA GLU A 69 -8.92 18.08 -8.80
C GLU A 69 -8.97 17.01 -7.70
N THR A 70 -10.18 16.68 -7.25
CA THR A 70 -10.40 15.57 -6.31
C THR A 70 -11.01 14.39 -7.07
N ILE A 71 -10.33 13.26 -7.02
CA ILE A 71 -10.65 12.05 -7.77
C ILE A 71 -11.07 10.98 -6.76
N ASN A 72 -12.11 10.21 -7.07
CA ASN A 72 -12.43 9.00 -6.31
C ASN A 72 -11.46 7.89 -6.73
N CYS A 73 -10.90 7.19 -5.76
CA CYS A 73 -9.90 6.18 -6.02
C CYS A 73 -10.49 4.78 -5.83
N GLU A 74 -10.00 3.84 -6.63
CA GLU A 74 -10.30 2.42 -6.52
C GLU A 74 -9.03 1.65 -6.11
N ALA A 75 -9.21 0.53 -5.42
CA ALA A 75 -8.12 -0.35 -5.04
C ALA A 75 -7.41 -0.86 -6.30
N SER A 76 -6.08 -0.92 -6.29
CA SER A 76 -5.33 -1.54 -7.38
C SER A 76 -5.78 -2.98 -7.62
N ARG A 77 -5.93 -3.36 -8.90
CA ARG A 77 -6.16 -4.76 -9.31
C ARG A 77 -5.11 -5.71 -8.74
N PHE A 78 -3.89 -5.25 -8.49
CA PHE A 78 -2.82 -6.09 -7.97
C PHE A 78 -3.12 -6.60 -6.56
N ILE A 79 -3.98 -5.91 -5.78
CA ILE A 79 -4.40 -6.40 -4.46
C ILE A 79 -5.27 -7.67 -4.61
N ALA A 80 -6.12 -7.73 -5.62
CA ALA A 80 -6.95 -8.91 -5.91
C ALA A 80 -6.14 -10.10 -6.44
N GLU A 81 -4.93 -9.84 -6.97
CA GLU A 81 -4.00 -10.89 -7.44
C GLU A 81 -3.21 -11.54 -6.30
N LEU A 82 -3.21 -10.96 -5.09
CA LEU A 82 -2.50 -11.51 -3.92
C LEU A 82 -3.26 -12.68 -3.28
N PRO A 83 -2.57 -13.56 -2.52
CA PRO A 83 -3.22 -14.55 -1.68
C PRO A 83 -4.11 -13.85 -0.65
N GLN A 84 -5.44 -13.98 -0.79
CA GLN A 84 -6.38 -13.22 0.04
C GLN A 84 -6.33 -13.62 1.52
N ASP A 85 -5.96 -14.86 1.82
CA ASP A 85 -5.83 -15.38 3.19
C ASP A 85 -4.66 -14.73 3.95
N ASP A 86 -3.67 -14.19 3.23
CA ASP A 86 -2.52 -13.49 3.83
C ASP A 86 -2.80 -11.98 4.03
N LEU A 87 -3.90 -11.46 3.46
CA LEU A 87 -4.24 -10.05 3.54
C LEU A 87 -5.05 -9.73 4.80
N GLN A 88 -4.53 -8.80 5.60
CA GLN A 88 -5.26 -8.20 6.70
C GLN A 88 -5.76 -6.83 6.27
N TRP A 89 -7.05 -6.73 5.96
CA TRP A 89 -7.69 -5.47 5.63
C TRP A 89 -7.89 -4.63 6.89
N GLN A 90 -7.50 -3.36 6.82
CA GLN A 90 -7.68 -2.40 7.91
C GLN A 90 -8.39 -1.16 7.37
N GLY A 91 -9.39 -0.68 8.11
CA GLY A 91 -10.24 0.42 7.68
C GLY A 91 -11.37 -0.02 6.73
N GLY A 92 -11.98 0.93 6.02
CA GLY A 92 -13.11 0.64 5.11
C GLY A 92 -14.46 0.39 5.78
N GLY A 93 -14.54 0.49 7.12
CA GLY A 93 -15.79 0.42 7.87
C GLY A 93 -16.33 -1.00 8.14
N ALA A 94 -15.55 -2.04 7.83
CA ALA A 94 -15.92 -3.44 8.10
C ALA A 94 -15.61 -3.88 9.54
N ASP A 95 -14.61 -3.26 10.18
CA ASP A 95 -14.24 -3.57 11.56
C ASP A 95 -15.23 -2.97 12.57
N THR A 96 -15.49 -3.69 13.66
CA THR A 96 -16.28 -3.18 14.78
C THR A 96 -15.54 -2.03 15.49
N THR A 97 -16.27 -1.14 16.16
CA THR A 97 -15.68 -0.03 16.92
C THR A 97 -14.68 -0.53 17.96
N GLU A 98 -14.99 -1.64 18.63
CA GLU A 98 -14.12 -2.28 19.63
C GLU A 98 -12.81 -2.80 19.02
N ALA A 99 -12.87 -3.47 17.87
CA ALA A 99 -11.67 -3.96 17.18
C ALA A 99 -10.76 -2.81 16.71
N ASN A 100 -11.35 -1.68 16.31
CA ASN A 100 -10.59 -0.48 15.95
C ASN A 100 -9.91 0.16 17.17
N GLU A 101 -10.60 0.21 18.32
CA GLU A 101 -10.05 0.77 19.57
C GLU A 101 -8.91 -0.07 20.12
N GLU A 102 -9.06 -1.39 20.16
CA GLU A 102 -8.02 -2.32 20.63
C GLU A 102 -6.75 -2.20 19.77
N ARG A 103 -6.89 -2.24 18.44
CA ARG A 103 -5.78 -2.08 17.50
C ARG A 103 -5.12 -0.71 17.59
N GLY A 104 -5.92 0.33 17.87
CA GLY A 104 -5.41 1.68 18.15
C GLY A 104 -4.54 1.73 19.40
N GLN A 105 -4.94 1.02 20.46
CA GLN A 105 -4.14 0.89 21.69
C GLN A 105 -2.84 0.13 21.45
N GLU A 106 -2.88 -0.99 20.71
CA GLU A 106 -1.68 -1.77 20.33
C GLU A 106 -0.69 -0.92 19.53
N THR A 107 -1.19 -0.18 18.52
CA THR A 107 -0.37 0.71 17.69
C THR A 107 0.29 1.79 18.55
N LEU A 108 -0.46 2.39 19.47
CA LEU A 108 0.05 3.43 20.36
C LEU A 108 1.08 2.88 21.36
N ALA A 109 0.89 1.66 21.86
CA ALA A 109 1.83 0.99 22.74
C ALA A 109 3.16 0.71 22.02
N GLY A 110 3.11 0.13 20.82
CA GLY A 110 4.30 -0.11 20.00
C GLY A 110 5.06 1.17 19.66
N LEU A 111 4.35 2.28 19.42
CA LEU A 111 4.99 3.60 19.25
C LEU A 111 5.71 4.07 20.51
N LYS A 112 5.13 3.86 21.70
CA LYS A 112 5.77 4.26 22.97
C LYS A 112 7.04 3.45 23.23
N ASP A 113 7.01 2.15 22.96
CA ASP A 113 8.16 1.26 23.15
C ASP A 113 9.35 1.62 22.23
N LEU A 114 9.07 2.26 21.09
CA LEU A 114 10.09 2.76 20.17
C LEU A 114 10.88 3.97 20.71
N PHE A 115 10.35 4.67 21.73
CA PHE A 115 10.95 5.89 22.31
C PHE A 115 11.36 5.73 23.78
N ALA A 116 11.21 4.52 24.35
CA ALA A 116 11.68 4.17 25.70
C ALA A 116 13.11 3.60 25.66
#